data_AF-A0A4Y9UC77-F1
#
_entry.id   AF-A0A4Y9UC77-F1
#
_cell.length_a   1.000
_cell.length_b   1.000
_cell.length_c   1.000
_cell.angle_alpha   90.00
_cell.angle_beta   90.00
_cell.angle_gamma   90.00
#
_symmetry.space_group_name_H-M   'P 1'
#
loop_
_entity.id
_entity.type
_entity.pdbx_description
1 polymer ?
#
loop_
_entity_poly.entity_id
_entity_poly.type
_entity_poly.pdbx_seq_one_letter_code
_entity_poly.pdbx_strand_id
1 'polypeptide(L)'
;MAKHRTHSVEFKQQVSQEYLSGETLHALAKRHDISRNLIWVEKFQAGALDEDLAAADLLQDYEARIAALERLVGKQALVLEFLKGALHARPRRRSEPTSAITGPAASPSRKDVG
;
A
#
# COMPACT_ATOMS: atom_id res chain seq x y z
N MET A 1 -16.00 25.21 17.94
CA MET A 1 -14.93 24.20 18.07
C MET A 1 -13.82 24.80 18.92
N ALA A 2 -13.45 24.19 20.04
CA ALA A 2 -12.35 24.69 20.87
C ALA A 2 -11.02 24.51 20.11
N LYS A 3 -10.29 25.60 19.85
CA LYS A 3 -8.94 25.53 19.31
C LYS A 3 -8.02 25.00 20.41
N HIS A 4 -7.65 23.72 20.31
CA HIS A 4 -6.58 23.17 21.13
C HIS A 4 -5.28 23.88 20.77
N ARG A 5 -4.61 24.45 21.77
CA ARG A 5 -3.29 25.06 21.58
C ARG A 5 -2.26 23.94 21.51
N THR A 6 -1.57 23.84 20.38
CA THR A 6 -0.44 22.92 20.21
C THR A 6 0.85 23.68 20.44
N HIS A 7 1.71 23.18 21.31
CA HIS A 7 3.02 23.75 21.59
C HIS A 7 4.12 22.91 20.93
N SER A 8 5.21 23.56 20.50
CA SER A 8 6.38 22.87 19.94
C SER A 8 7.05 21.97 20.99
N VAL A 9 7.76 20.94 20.53
CA VAL A 9 8.49 20.01 21.41
C VAL A 9 9.56 20.75 22.22
N GLU A 10 10.28 21.69 21.60
CA GLU A 10 11.27 22.54 22.26
C GLU A 10 10.67 23.32 23.45
N PHE A 11 9.49 23.91 23.24
CA PHE A 11 8.79 24.64 24.28
C PHE A 11 8.36 23.71 25.43
N LYS A 12 7.86 22.51 25.10
CA LYS A 12 7.50 21.50 26.10
C LYS A 12 8.74 21.09 26.91
N GLN A 13 9.87 20.87 26.26
CA GLN A 13 11.15 20.55 26.92
C GLN A 13 11.60 21.67 27.87
N GLN A 14 11.55 22.92 27.41
CA GLN A 14 11.91 24.08 28.23
C GLN A 14 11.07 24.14 29.50
N VAL A 15 9.74 24.10 29.38
CA VAL A 15 8.82 24.17 30.52
C VAL A 15 9.04 23.00 31.48
N SER A 16 9.29 21.79 30.96
CA SER A 16 9.61 20.62 31.76
C SER A 16 10.93 20.77 32.53
N GLN A 17 11.98 21.32 31.91
CA GLN A 17 13.25 21.59 32.59
C GLN A 17 13.10 22.64 33.69
N GLU A 18 12.39 23.73 33.43
CA GLU A 18 12.14 24.78 34.42
C GLU A 18 11.38 24.23 35.64
N TYR A 19 10.37 23.39 35.41
CA TYR A 19 9.68 22.70 36.49
C TYR A 19 10.62 21.80 37.32
N LEU A 20 11.48 21.01 36.65
CA LEU A 20 12.45 20.16 37.33
C LEU A 20 13.55 20.96 38.06
N SER A 21 13.80 22.21 37.66
CA SER A 21 14.70 23.13 38.35
C SER A 21 14.10 23.73 39.64
N GLY A 22 12.83 23.45 39.94
CA GLY A 22 12.15 23.86 41.17
C GLY A 22 11.12 24.98 41.00
N GLU A 23 10.82 25.41 39.78
CA GLU A 23 9.74 26.36 39.53
C GLU A 23 8.36 25.77 39.83
N THR A 24 7.45 26.61 40.30
CA THR A 24 6.10 26.15 40.66
C THR A 24 5.20 26.05 39.43
N LEU A 25 4.29 25.06 39.43
CA LEU A 25 3.26 24.92 38.38
C LEU A 25 2.43 26.20 38.19
N HIS A 26 2.19 26.95 39.27
CA HIS A 26 1.46 28.20 39.21
C HIS A 26 2.23 29.29 38.47
N ALA A 27 3.53 29.45 38.76
CA ALA A 27 4.38 30.43 38.11
C ALA A 27 4.50 30.14 36.60
N LEU A 28 4.73 28.87 36.23
CA LEU A 28 4.83 28.43 34.84
C LEU A 28 3.51 28.63 34.08
N ALA A 29 2.38 28.24 34.68
CA ALA A 29 1.06 28.43 34.08
C ALA A 29 0.76 29.91 33.80
N LYS A 30 1.10 30.80 34.74
CA LYS A 30 0.89 32.24 34.58
C LYS A 30 1.82 32.87 33.55
N ARG A 31 3.10 32.46 33.53
CA ARG A 31 4.12 33.02 32.62
C ARG A 31 3.90 32.62 31.17
N HIS A 32 3.43 31.39 30.95
CA HIS A 32 3.33 30.79 29.62
C HIS A 32 1.88 30.61 29.12
N ASP A 33 0.87 31.02 29.91
CA ASP A 33 -0.56 30.83 29.62
C ASP A 33 -0.91 29.37 29.28
N ILE A 34 -0.33 28.45 30.08
CA ILE A 34 -0.49 26.99 29.94
C ILE A 34 -1.27 26.40 31.11
N SER A 35 -1.86 25.22 30.88
CA SER A 35 -2.58 24.51 31.94
C SER A 35 -1.63 24.05 33.04
N ARG A 36 -2.10 24.10 34.29
CA ARG A 36 -1.37 23.60 35.47
C ARG A 36 -1.15 22.07 35.48
N ASN A 37 -1.82 21.33 34.60
CA ASN A 37 -1.61 19.89 34.42
C ASN A 37 -0.49 19.68 33.38
N LEU A 38 0.76 19.67 33.84
CA LEU A 38 1.94 19.50 32.98
C LEU A 38 2.21 18.01 32.67
N ILE A 39 1.30 17.37 31.92
CA ILE A 39 1.48 16.00 31.41
C ILE A 39 2.81 15.86 30.63
N TRP A 40 3.34 16.97 30.10
CA TRP A 40 4.63 17.00 29.41
C TRP A 40 5.83 16.71 30.31
N VAL A 41 5.77 16.99 31.61
CA VAL A 41 6.88 16.71 32.54
C VAL A 41 7.13 15.21 32.64
N GLU A 42 6.07 14.42 32.78
CA GLU A 42 6.16 12.96 32.80
C GLU A 42 6.68 12.42 31.47
N LYS A 43 6.14 12.92 30.35
CA LYS A 43 6.62 12.56 29.01
C LYS A 43 8.09 12.95 28.78
N PHE A 44 8.53 14.10 29.30
CA PHE A 44 9.92 14.56 29.21
C PHE A 44 10.87 13.63 29.96
N GLN A 45 10.51 13.25 31.19
CA GLN A 45 11.29 12.28 31.97
C GLN A 45 11.35 10.91 31.31
N ALA A 46 10.28 10.50 30.62
CA ALA A 46 10.23 9.26 29.84
C ALA A 46 10.92 9.36 28.45
N GLY A 47 11.39 10.54 28.03
CA GLY A 47 11.94 10.76 26.69
C GLY A 47 10.89 10.71 25.56
N ALA A 48 9.60 10.73 25.89
CA ALA A 48 8.47 10.50 24.99
C ALA A 48 7.82 11.82 24.48
N LEU A 49 8.56 12.93 24.46
CA LEU A 49 8.03 14.19 23.90
C LEU A 49 7.98 14.19 22.37
N ASP A 50 8.83 13.39 21.72
CA ASP A 50 9.02 13.35 20.27
C ASP A 50 8.27 12.18 19.60
N GLU A 51 7.56 11.37 20.40
CA GLU A 51 6.87 10.17 19.93
C GLU A 51 5.80 10.48 18.86
N ASP A 52 5.13 11.62 18.98
CA ASP A 52 4.15 12.09 17.99
C ASP A 52 4.80 12.49 16.64
N LEU A 53 6.00 13.08 16.67
CA LEU A 53 6.74 13.44 15.45
C LEU A 53 7.36 12.20 14.80
N ALA A 54 7.97 11.32 15.61
CA ALA A 54 8.49 10.04 15.14
C ALA A 54 7.40 9.15 14.52
N ALA A 55 6.19 9.17 15.08
CA ALA A 55 5.04 8.47 14.50
C ALA A 55 4.60 9.06 13.16
N ALA A 56 4.66 10.39 12.99
CA ALA A 56 4.32 11.05 11.74
C ALA A 56 5.34 10.73 10.63
N ASP A 57 6.64 10.78 10.93
CA ASP A 57 7.69 10.41 9.99
C ASP A 57 7.58 8.94 9.56
N LEU A 58 7.35 8.04 10.52
CA LEU A 58 7.13 6.62 10.26
C LEU A 58 5.89 6.38 9.38
N LEU A 59 4.82 7.15 9.58
CA LEU A 59 3.62 7.06 8.75
C LEU A 59 3.92 7.48 7.31
N GLN A 60 4.68 8.56 7.10
CA GLN A 60 5.09 9.02 5.77
C GLN A 60 5.93 7.97 5.04
N ASP A 61 6.85 7.29 5.75
CA ASP A 61 7.64 6.19 5.20
C ASP A 61 6.75 5.01 4.77
N TYR A 62 5.75 4.67 5.57
CA TYR A 62 4.77 3.64 5.21
C TYR A 62 3.95 4.03 3.97
N GLU A 63 3.48 5.27 3.88
CA GLU A 63 2.75 5.78 2.71
C GLU A 63 3.61 5.70 1.43
N ALA A 64 4.88 6.11 1.50
CA ALA A 64 5.82 6.01 0.38
C ALA A 64 6.02 4.55 -0.06
N ARG A 65 6.16 3.63 0.91
CA ARG A 65 6.33 2.20 0.64
C ARG A 65 5.06 1.59 0.03
N ILE A 66 3.87 1.94 0.52
CA ILE A 66 2.59 1.51 -0.03
C ILE A 66 2.49 1.97 -1.48
N ALA A 67 2.73 3.25 -1.76
CA ALA A 67 2.65 3.78 -3.12
C ALA A 67 3.68 3.12 -4.07
N ALA A 68 4.85 2.73 -3.59
CA ALA A 68 5.82 1.98 -4.38
C ALA A 68 5.34 0.56 -4.70
N LEU A 69 4.77 -0.12 -3.71
CA LEU A 69 4.19 -1.46 -3.86
C LEU A 69 2.99 -1.45 -4.82
N GLU A 70 2.08 -0.50 -4.69
CA GLU A 70 0.93 -0.36 -5.58
C GLU A 70 1.36 -0.18 -7.04
N ARG A 71 2.39 0.64 -7.29
CA ARG A 71 2.97 0.78 -8.64
C ARG A 71 3.59 -0.52 -9.15
N LEU A 72 4.18 -1.35 -8.30
CA LEU A 72 4.74 -2.65 -8.70
C LEU A 72 3.62 -3.65 -9.00
N VAL A 73 2.59 -3.70 -8.17
CA VAL A 73 1.40 -4.53 -8.39
C VAL A 73 0.71 -4.15 -9.69
N GLY A 74 0.54 -2.85 -9.97
CA GLY A 74 -0.02 -2.38 -11.24
C GLY A 74 0.79 -2.83 -12.46
N LYS A 75 2.14 -2.74 -12.40
CA LYS A 75 3.02 -3.27 -13.46
C LYS A 75 2.86 -4.77 -13.67
N GLN A 76 2.80 -5.54 -12.58
CA GLN A 76 2.61 -6.99 -12.64
C GLN A 76 1.25 -7.35 -13.25
N ALA A 77 0.18 -6.62 -12.88
CA ALA A 77 -1.15 -6.83 -13.45
C ALA A 77 -1.16 -6.63 -14.98
N LEU A 78 -0.51 -5.58 -15.48
CA LEU A 78 -0.39 -5.33 -16.92
C LEU A 78 0.37 -6.46 -17.63
N VAL A 79 1.48 -6.94 -17.06
CA VAL A 79 2.24 -8.08 -17.62
C VAL A 79 1.39 -9.35 -17.66
N LEU A 80 0.63 -9.63 -16.59
CA LEU A 80 -0.24 -10.79 -16.53
C LEU A 80 -1.36 -10.73 -17.58
N GLU A 81 -2.02 -9.58 -17.73
CA GLU A 81 -3.07 -9.40 -18.74
C GLU A 81 -2.49 -9.52 -20.16
N PHE A 82 -1.29 -8.98 -20.42
CA PHE A 82 -0.60 -9.17 -21.69
C PHE A 82 -0.34 -10.65 -22.00
N LEU A 83 0.20 -11.40 -21.03
CA LEU A 83 0.52 -12.83 -21.22
C LEU A 83 -0.74 -13.68 -21.39
N LYS A 84 -1.79 -13.44 -20.59
CA LYS A 84 -3.10 -14.09 -20.76
C LYS A 84 -3.68 -13.78 -22.14
N GLY A 85 -3.65 -12.52 -22.57
CA GLY A 85 -4.10 -12.10 -23.90
C GLY A 85 -3.37 -12.84 -25.02
N ALA A 86 -2.04 -12.95 -24.92
CA ALA A 86 -1.23 -13.70 -25.89
C ALA A 86 -1.58 -15.20 -25.95
N LEU A 87 -1.86 -15.82 -24.80
CA LEU A 87 -2.32 -17.21 -24.73
C LEU A 87 -3.69 -17.41 -25.41
N HIS A 88 -4.62 -16.47 -25.23
CA HIS A 88 -5.94 -16.52 -25.87
C HIS A 88 -5.91 -16.16 -27.36
N ALA A 89 -4.94 -15.36 -27.80
CA ALA A 89 -4.75 -14.98 -29.20
C ALA A 89 -4.06 -16.06 -30.06
N ARG A 90 -3.63 -17.18 -29.46
CA ARG A 90 -3.09 -18.32 -30.22
C ARG A 90 -4.14 -18.77 -31.24
N PRO A 91 -3.83 -18.81 -32.56
CA PRO A 91 -4.80 -19.19 -33.56
C PRO A 91 -5.44 -20.52 -33.20
N ARG A 92 -6.77 -20.52 -33.02
CA ARG A 92 -7.58 -21.73 -33.00
C ARG A 92 -7.16 -22.49 -34.25
N ARG A 93 -6.48 -23.64 -34.08
CA ARG A 93 -5.97 -24.43 -35.21
C ARG A 93 -7.10 -24.52 -36.21
N ARG A 94 -6.90 -23.92 -37.39
CA ARG A 94 -7.84 -23.99 -38.49
C ARG A 94 -8.10 -25.48 -38.69
N SER A 95 -9.30 -25.94 -38.32
CA SER A 95 -9.74 -27.27 -38.71
C SER A 95 -9.67 -27.34 -40.23
N GLU A 96 -9.30 -28.53 -40.72
CA GLU A 96 -9.21 -28.97 -42.12
C GLU A 96 -7.82 -28.86 -42.78
N PRO A 97 -7.39 -29.95 -43.45
CA PRO A 97 -8.08 -30.45 -44.63
C PRO A 97 -9.05 -31.59 -44.31
N THR A 98 -10.31 -31.42 -44.70
CA THR A 98 -11.21 -32.54 -44.96
C THR A 98 -10.58 -33.34 -46.10
N SER A 99 -9.81 -34.39 -45.75
CA SER A 99 -9.50 -35.46 -46.69
C SER A 99 -10.80 -36.22 -46.94
N ALA A 100 -11.53 -35.85 -47.99
CA ALA A 100 -12.55 -36.70 -48.55
C ALA A 100 -11.85 -37.96 -49.09
N ILE A 101 -11.89 -39.04 -48.32
CA ILE A 101 -11.55 -40.38 -48.82
C ILE A 101 -12.62 -40.73 -49.86
N THR A 102 -12.34 -40.42 -51.12
CA THR A 102 -13.07 -41.03 -52.24
C THR A 102 -12.62 -42.48 -52.30
N GLY A 103 -13.52 -43.40 -51.94
CA GLY A 103 -13.29 -44.84 -52.10
C GLY A 103 -13.11 -45.23 -53.58
N PRO A 104 -12.46 -46.36 -53.88
CA PRO A 104 -12.25 -46.80 -55.26
C PRO A 104 -13.59 -47.01 -55.98
N ALA A 105 -13.63 -46.72 -57.29
CA ALA A 105 -14.79 -46.93 -58.13
C ALA A 105 -15.24 -48.41 -58.10
N ALA A 106 -16.54 -48.63 -57.92
CA ALA A 106 -17.13 -49.96 -57.95
C ALA A 106 -16.87 -50.65 -59.31
N SER A 107 -16.24 -51.83 -59.27
CA SER A 107 -16.07 -52.68 -60.44
C SER A 107 -17.42 -53.21 -60.93
N PRO A 108 -17.72 -53.19 -62.24
CA PRO A 108 -18.94 -53.78 -62.76
C PRO A 108 -18.89 -55.32 -62.63
N SER A 109 -19.98 -55.87 -62.11
CA SER A 109 -20.25 -57.31 -61.99
C SER A 109 -20.17 -58.00 -63.35
N ARG A 110 -19.39 -59.08 -63.43
CA ARG A 110 -19.33 -59.94 -64.63
C ARG A 110 -20.48 -60.94 -64.53
N LYS A 111 -21.45 -60.76 -65.42
CA LYS A 111 -22.64 -61.62 -65.62
C LYS A 111 -22.22 -63.05 -66.01
N ASP A 112 -22.79 -64.03 -65.34
CA ASP A 112 -22.67 -65.47 -65.64
C ASP A 112 -23.03 -65.79 -67.09
N VAL A 113 -22.28 -66.73 -67.69
CA VAL A 113 -22.71 -67.53 -68.83
C VAL A 113 -22.15 -68.95 -68.69
N GLY A 114 -23.07 -69.91 -68.61
CA GLY A 114 -22.93 -71.27 -69.15
C GLY A 114 -22.44 -72.34 -68.21
#